data_AF-A0AAX1QQC9-F1
#
_entry.id   AF-A0AAX1QQC9-F1
#
_cell.length_a   1.000
_cell.length_b   1.000
_cell.length_c   1.000
_cell.angle_alpha   90.00
_cell.angle_beta   90.00
_cell.angle_gamma   90.00
#
_symmetry.space_group_name_H-M   'P 1'
#
loop_
_entity.id
_entity.type
_entity.pdbx_description
1 polymer ?
#
loop_
_entity_poly.entity_id
_entity_poly.type
_entity_poly.pdbx_seq_one_letter_code
_entity_poly.pdbx_strand_id
1 'polypeptide(L)'
;MNEEYTSTTTLTEQTVENERDARTEKLQNTFSYDGYQVVRKELFAHLRDPAIVIRKDSITFNTACITGLEDVVYVHVMFNNDLKRIVVRGCDENDKDALRWCIAKPDKRKSRKMSCKPFAELVYKEMDWDSECRYKVLGYRITFEGETLYVFDLLVPEIFHERQKRKEETVAEQPADQETKPVDTRKGFYPDDIAGTFGVPVEEHLRESEVR
;
A
#
# COMPACT_ATOMS: atom_id res chain seq x y z
N MET A 1 -11.09 57.15 1.16
CA MET A 1 -10.98 56.02 2.10
C MET A 1 -10.70 54.78 1.26
N ASN A 2 -9.43 54.37 1.12
CA ASN A 2 -9.01 53.08 0.52
C ASN A 2 -7.48 52.85 0.64
N GLU A 3 -6.70 53.85 1.04
CA GLU A 3 -5.22 53.74 1.12
C GLU A 3 -4.72 53.07 2.42
N GLU A 4 -5.48 53.12 3.51
CA GLU A 4 -5.09 52.53 4.80
C GLU A 4 -5.27 51.00 4.83
N TYR A 5 -6.27 50.45 4.13
CA TYR A 5 -6.52 49.00 4.10
C TYR A 5 -5.44 48.23 3.29
N THR A 6 -4.97 48.81 2.18
CA THR A 6 -3.94 48.20 1.33
C THR A 6 -2.55 48.25 1.97
N SER A 7 -2.25 49.32 2.70
CA SER A 7 -0.97 49.48 3.42
C SER A 7 -0.85 48.56 4.63
N THR A 8 -1.95 48.35 5.36
CA THR A 8 -1.95 47.47 6.54
C THR A 8 -1.79 45.99 6.14
N THR A 9 -2.40 45.58 5.03
CA THR A 9 -2.31 44.20 4.51
C THR A 9 -0.88 43.84 4.06
N THR A 10 -0.22 44.76 3.34
CA THR A 10 1.16 44.58 2.84
C THR A 10 2.19 44.57 3.96
N LEU A 11 2.01 45.40 5.00
CA LEU A 11 2.85 45.39 6.20
C LEU A 11 2.73 44.09 6.99
N THR A 12 1.50 43.57 7.15
CA THR A 12 1.29 42.28 7.85
C THR A 12 1.92 41.10 7.11
N GLU A 13 1.80 41.05 5.78
CA GLU A 13 2.43 40.02 4.95
C GLU A 13 3.95 40.07 5.04
N GLN A 14 4.55 41.27 4.98
CA GLN A 14 5.99 41.46 5.14
C GLN A 14 6.52 41.05 6.52
N THR A 15 5.79 41.34 7.60
CA THR A 15 6.17 40.85 8.95
C THR A 15 6.08 39.34 9.07
N VAL A 16 5.04 38.71 8.51
CA VAL A 16 4.88 37.24 8.54
C VAL A 16 5.96 36.56 7.70
N GLU A 17 6.36 37.16 6.57
CA GLU A 17 7.44 36.66 5.72
C GLU A 17 8.80 36.78 6.41
N ASN A 18 9.09 37.93 7.04
CA ASN A 18 10.30 38.12 7.85
C ASN A 18 10.39 37.15 9.04
N GLU A 19 9.26 36.84 9.70
CA GLU A 19 9.22 35.85 10.79
C GLU A 19 9.44 34.41 10.29
N ARG A 20 8.93 34.07 9.10
CA ARG A 20 9.17 32.77 8.45
C ARG A 20 10.63 32.63 8.03
N ASP A 21 11.24 33.69 7.52
CA ASP A 21 12.64 33.70 7.09
C ASP A 21 13.57 33.57 8.31
N ALA A 22 13.34 34.34 9.37
CA ALA A 22 14.10 34.21 10.62
C ALA A 22 13.97 32.82 11.26
N ARG A 23 12.77 32.21 11.21
CA ARG A 23 12.56 30.84 11.68
C ARG A 23 13.30 29.82 10.81
N THR A 24 13.34 30.04 9.50
CA THR A 24 14.05 29.18 8.55
C THR A 24 15.55 29.20 8.79
N GLU A 25 16.15 30.39 8.92
CA GLU A 25 17.59 30.54 9.20
C GLU A 25 17.97 29.87 10.53
N LYS A 26 17.15 30.06 11.58
CA LYS A 26 17.37 29.39 12.87
C LYS A 26 17.34 27.86 12.75
N LEU A 27 16.39 27.32 11.99
CA LEU A 27 16.31 25.87 11.76
C LEU A 27 17.52 25.38 10.97
N GLN A 28 17.90 26.05 9.88
CA GLN A 28 19.08 25.70 9.07
C GLN A 28 20.36 25.65 9.90
N ASN A 29 20.55 26.63 10.80
CA ASN A 29 21.76 26.71 11.63
C ASN A 29 21.81 25.67 12.77
N THR A 30 20.68 25.06 13.14
CA THR A 30 20.60 24.12 14.27
C THR A 30 20.20 22.70 13.86
N PHE A 31 19.96 22.47 12.56
CA PHE A 31 19.44 21.21 12.06
C PHE A 31 20.51 20.12 12.08
N SER A 32 20.16 18.99 12.69
CA SER A 32 20.79 17.69 12.53
C SER A 32 19.68 16.66 12.32
N TYR A 33 20.00 15.56 11.65
CA TYR A 33 19.07 14.42 11.55
C TYR A 33 18.98 13.61 12.85
N ASP A 34 19.84 13.88 13.85
CA ASP A 34 19.84 13.18 15.13
C ASP A 34 18.47 13.25 15.83
N GLY A 35 17.95 12.07 16.19
CA GLY A 35 16.65 11.93 16.85
C GLY A 35 15.44 12.04 15.91
N TYR A 36 15.64 12.33 14.61
CA TYR A 36 14.59 12.22 13.61
C TYR A 36 14.42 10.77 13.14
N GLN A 37 13.21 10.43 12.72
CA GLN A 37 12.87 9.13 12.17
C GLN A 37 12.33 9.31 10.76
N VAL A 38 12.73 8.42 9.86
CA VAL A 38 12.07 8.27 8.56
C VAL A 38 10.76 7.55 8.80
N VAL A 39 9.65 8.23 8.50
CA VAL A 39 8.32 7.67 8.71
C VAL A 39 8.09 6.55 7.70
N ARG A 40 7.59 5.41 8.18
CA ARG A 40 7.20 4.28 7.32
C ARG A 40 6.14 4.75 6.34
N LYS A 41 6.41 4.55 5.04
CA LYS A 41 5.48 4.99 3.99
C LYS A 41 4.10 4.36 4.18
N GLU A 42 4.05 3.13 4.70
CA GLU A 42 2.87 2.33 5.02
C GLU A 42 1.84 3.12 5.84
N LEU A 43 2.27 4.06 6.67
CA LEU A 43 1.38 4.86 7.51
C LEU A 43 0.59 5.94 6.73
N PHE A 44 0.84 6.10 5.42
CA PHE A 44 0.20 7.10 4.58
C PHE A 44 -0.82 6.50 3.58
N ALA A 45 -1.61 7.36 2.94
CA ALA A 45 -2.61 6.92 1.97
C ALA A 45 -1.99 6.52 0.61
N HIS A 46 -1.96 5.21 0.32
CA HIS A 46 -1.37 4.63 -0.89
C HIS A 46 -2.27 4.59 -2.12
N LEU A 47 -2.88 5.73 -2.49
CA LEU A 47 -3.80 5.75 -3.64
C LEU A 47 -3.09 5.59 -4.99
N ARG A 48 -1.82 6.01 -5.07
CA ARG A 48 -1.02 6.01 -6.31
C ARG A 48 0.13 5.00 -6.31
N ASP A 49 0.38 4.33 -5.19
CA ASP A 49 1.42 3.32 -5.11
C ASP A 49 0.88 1.98 -5.62
N PRO A 50 1.67 1.19 -6.36
CA PRO A 50 1.30 -0.17 -6.73
C PRO A 50 0.93 -0.99 -5.48
N ALA A 51 -0.17 -1.72 -5.53
CA ALA A 51 -0.56 -2.60 -4.43
C ALA A 51 -1.28 -3.84 -4.92
N ILE A 52 -1.06 -4.95 -4.22
CA ILE A 52 -1.80 -6.20 -4.38
C ILE A 52 -2.63 -6.46 -3.11
N VAL A 53 -3.89 -6.83 -3.29
CA VAL A 53 -4.73 -7.33 -2.21
C VAL A 53 -4.90 -8.83 -2.40
N ILE A 54 -4.49 -9.60 -1.40
CA ILE A 54 -4.54 -11.06 -1.35
C ILE A 54 -5.64 -11.47 -0.35
N ARG A 55 -6.60 -12.25 -0.85
CA ARG A 55 -7.67 -12.89 -0.09
C ARG A 55 -7.53 -14.40 -0.22
N LYS A 56 -8.20 -15.15 0.65
CA LYS A 56 -8.22 -16.62 0.64
C LYS A 56 -8.62 -17.28 -0.69
N ASP A 57 -9.32 -16.56 -1.56
CA ASP A 57 -9.82 -17.08 -2.83
C ASP A 57 -9.33 -16.31 -4.06
N SER A 58 -8.63 -15.19 -3.87
CA SER A 58 -8.39 -14.25 -4.96
C SER A 58 -7.29 -13.24 -4.69
N ILE A 59 -6.73 -12.71 -5.78
CA ILE A 59 -5.86 -11.53 -5.77
C ILE A 59 -6.47 -10.40 -6.59
N THR A 60 -6.11 -9.17 -6.27
CA THR A 60 -6.49 -7.97 -7.04
C THR A 60 -5.40 -6.94 -6.96
N PHE A 61 -4.93 -6.47 -8.11
CA PHE A 61 -4.00 -5.35 -8.21
C PHE A 61 -4.79 -4.04 -8.18
N ASN A 62 -4.24 -2.97 -7.60
CA ASN A 62 -4.93 -1.68 -7.61
C ASN A 62 -4.82 -0.97 -8.97
N THR A 63 -5.45 0.20 -9.07
CA THR A 63 -5.43 1.01 -10.31
C THR A 63 -4.02 1.49 -10.65
N ALA A 64 -3.17 1.77 -9.66
CA ALA A 64 -1.80 2.20 -9.91
C ALA A 64 -1.01 1.13 -10.69
N CYS A 65 -1.18 -0.16 -10.38
CA CYS A 65 -0.54 -1.24 -11.11
C CYS A 65 -0.91 -1.25 -12.61
N ILE A 66 -2.21 -1.21 -12.91
CA ILE A 66 -2.69 -1.34 -14.29
C ILE A 66 -2.48 -0.06 -15.10
N THR A 67 -2.44 1.11 -14.46
CA THR A 67 -2.10 2.38 -15.12
C THR A 67 -0.60 2.53 -15.31
N GLY A 68 0.25 1.96 -14.45
CA GLY A 68 1.70 1.99 -14.70
C GLY A 68 2.18 1.06 -15.81
N LEU A 69 1.31 0.15 -16.28
CA LEU A 69 1.54 -0.76 -17.41
C LEU A 69 0.33 -0.71 -18.36
N GLU A 70 0.12 0.42 -19.05
CA GLU A 70 -1.11 0.68 -19.81
C GLU A 70 -1.34 -0.27 -20.98
N ASP A 71 -0.27 -0.75 -21.62
CA ASP A 71 -0.35 -1.65 -22.78
C ASP A 71 -0.44 -3.13 -22.40
N VAL A 72 -0.34 -3.46 -21.10
CA VAL A 72 -0.24 -4.85 -20.62
C VAL A 72 -1.59 -5.36 -20.14
N VAL A 73 -2.18 -6.33 -20.84
CA VAL A 73 -3.47 -6.94 -20.43
C VAL A 73 -3.29 -8.31 -19.75
N TYR A 74 -2.18 -8.97 -20.04
CA TYR A 74 -1.82 -10.28 -19.52
C TYR A 74 -0.48 -10.19 -18.77
N VAL A 75 -0.37 -10.94 -17.68
CA VAL A 75 0.82 -10.94 -16.83
C VAL A 75 1.20 -12.36 -16.41
N HIS A 76 2.48 -12.56 -16.14
CA HIS A 76 2.95 -13.65 -15.31
C HIS A 76 3.03 -13.20 -13.85
N VAL A 77 2.61 -14.08 -12.95
CA VAL A 77 2.72 -13.89 -11.51
C VAL A 77 3.67 -14.94 -10.97
N MET A 78 4.80 -14.50 -10.42
CA MET A 78 5.86 -15.34 -9.89
C MET A 78 5.94 -15.17 -8.37
N PHE A 79 6.22 -16.26 -7.65
CA PHE A 79 6.36 -16.25 -6.20
C PHE A 79 7.71 -16.84 -5.81
N ASN A 80 8.42 -16.18 -4.90
CA ASN A 80 9.67 -16.66 -4.33
C ASN A 80 9.46 -16.96 -2.83
N ASN A 81 9.65 -18.23 -2.44
CA ASN A 81 9.39 -18.66 -1.07
C ASN A 81 10.48 -18.25 -0.06
N ASP A 82 11.72 -18.05 -0.51
CA ASP A 82 12.82 -17.70 0.38
C ASP A 82 12.78 -16.20 0.70
N LEU A 83 12.56 -15.38 -0.33
CA LEU A 83 12.45 -13.93 -0.21
C LEU A 83 11.06 -13.45 0.23
N LYS A 84 10.07 -14.34 0.24
CA LYS A 84 8.65 -14.02 0.49
C LYS A 84 8.16 -12.86 -0.39
N ARG A 85 8.39 -12.97 -1.70
CA ARG A 85 8.05 -11.93 -2.69
C ARG A 85 7.16 -12.44 -3.81
N ILE A 86 6.30 -11.56 -4.30
CA ILE A 86 5.59 -11.76 -5.57
C ILE A 86 6.15 -10.79 -6.61
N VAL A 87 6.43 -11.28 -7.81
CA VAL A 87 6.83 -10.47 -8.96
C VAL A 87 5.77 -10.59 -10.04
N VAL A 88 5.44 -9.44 -10.65
CA VAL A 88 4.49 -9.36 -11.77
C VAL A 88 5.19 -8.73 -12.97
N ARG A 89 5.08 -9.42 -14.10
CA ARG A 89 5.66 -9.04 -15.38
C ARG A 89 4.60 -9.11 -16.48
N GLY A 90 4.62 -8.18 -17.42
CA GLY A 90 3.76 -8.24 -18.61
C GLY A 90 4.14 -9.40 -19.55
N CYS A 91 3.13 -9.99 -20.18
CA CYS A 91 3.31 -11.07 -21.17
C CYS A 91 2.24 -10.99 -22.26
N ASP A 92 2.39 -11.80 -23.31
CA ASP A 92 1.40 -11.90 -24.37
C ASP A 92 0.21 -12.78 -23.94
N GLU A 93 -0.95 -12.59 -24.60
CA GLU A 93 -2.17 -13.36 -24.32
C GLU A 93 -2.01 -14.86 -24.53
N ASN A 94 -1.16 -15.25 -25.49
CA ASN A 94 -0.95 -16.64 -25.88
C ASN A 94 0.27 -17.27 -25.18
N ASP A 95 0.96 -16.52 -24.32
CA ASP A 95 2.08 -17.08 -23.57
C ASP A 95 1.58 -18.14 -22.59
N LYS A 96 2.42 -19.15 -22.37
CA LYS A 96 2.14 -20.18 -21.38
C LYS A 96 1.93 -19.52 -20.01
N ASP A 97 0.88 -19.94 -19.31
CA ASP A 97 0.50 -19.48 -17.96
C ASP A 97 0.19 -17.96 -17.88
N ALA A 98 -0.15 -17.32 -19.01
CA ALA A 98 -0.58 -15.92 -19.05
C ALA A 98 -1.88 -15.69 -18.27
N LEU A 99 -1.87 -14.68 -17.40
CA LEU A 99 -3.02 -14.34 -16.56
C LEU A 99 -3.57 -12.96 -16.90
N ARG A 100 -4.86 -12.90 -17.24
CA ARG A 100 -5.54 -11.63 -17.51
C ARG A 100 -5.84 -10.85 -16.23
N TRP A 101 -5.03 -9.85 -15.92
CA TRP A 101 -5.16 -9.06 -14.67
C TRP A 101 -6.05 -7.83 -14.76
N CYS A 102 -6.42 -7.38 -15.96
CA CYS A 102 -7.26 -6.21 -16.16
C CYS A 102 -8.24 -6.37 -17.33
N ILE A 103 -9.29 -5.56 -17.28
CA ILE A 103 -10.22 -5.34 -18.38
C ILE A 103 -9.76 -4.05 -19.06
N ALA A 104 -9.37 -4.14 -20.33
CA ALA A 104 -9.04 -3.01 -21.18
C ALA A 104 -10.10 -2.89 -22.28
N LYS A 105 -10.78 -1.74 -22.32
CA LYS A 105 -11.70 -1.28 -23.37
C LYS A 105 -11.26 0.12 -23.80
N PRO A 106 -11.64 0.61 -25.00
CA PRO A 106 -11.19 1.91 -25.51
C PRO A 106 -11.40 3.09 -24.54
N ASP A 107 -12.47 3.04 -23.75
CA ASP A 107 -12.90 4.08 -22.81
C ASP A 107 -12.63 3.73 -21.34
N LYS A 108 -12.18 2.50 -21.05
CA LYS A 108 -12.17 1.99 -19.69
C LYS A 108 -11.12 0.93 -19.44
N ARG A 109 -10.25 1.21 -18.46
CA ARG A 109 -9.32 0.25 -17.88
C ARG A 109 -9.69 -0.01 -16.42
N LYS A 110 -9.91 -1.28 -16.06
CA LYS A 110 -10.28 -1.66 -14.69
C LYS A 110 -9.54 -2.92 -14.27
N SER A 111 -9.04 -2.91 -13.04
CA SER A 111 -8.42 -4.09 -12.44
C SER A 111 -9.44 -5.23 -12.31
N ARG A 112 -8.97 -6.45 -12.49
CA ARG A 112 -9.77 -7.66 -12.39
C ARG A 112 -9.51 -8.34 -11.05
N LYS A 113 -10.59 -8.77 -10.38
CA LYS A 113 -10.50 -9.76 -9.30
C LYS A 113 -10.15 -11.10 -9.93
N MET A 114 -8.96 -11.62 -9.64
CA MET A 114 -8.49 -12.89 -10.17
C MET A 114 -8.74 -13.98 -9.14
N SER A 115 -9.64 -14.92 -9.44
CA SER A 115 -9.89 -16.08 -8.59
C SER A 115 -8.70 -17.03 -8.66
N CYS A 116 -8.12 -17.37 -7.51
CA CYS A 116 -6.87 -18.11 -7.42
C CYS A 116 -6.77 -18.93 -6.13
N LYS A 117 -7.87 -19.58 -5.71
CA LYS A 117 -7.96 -20.29 -4.43
C LYS A 117 -6.77 -21.22 -4.13
N PRO A 118 -6.32 -22.13 -5.03
CA PRO A 118 -5.18 -22.99 -4.74
C PRO A 118 -3.87 -22.22 -4.50
N PHE A 119 -3.63 -21.15 -5.26
CA PHE A 119 -2.47 -20.28 -5.08
C PHE A 119 -2.56 -19.49 -3.77
N ALA A 120 -3.72 -18.91 -3.47
CA ALA A 120 -3.92 -18.16 -2.24
C ALA A 120 -3.75 -19.05 -1.00
N GLU A 121 -4.25 -20.29 -1.02
CA GLU A 121 -4.06 -21.26 0.07
C GLU A 121 -2.56 -21.56 0.32
N LEU A 122 -1.75 -21.68 -0.74
CA LEU A 122 -0.30 -21.85 -0.60
C LEU A 122 0.35 -20.61 0.02
N VAL A 123 0.01 -19.41 -0.46
CA VAL A 123 0.56 -18.16 0.10
C VAL A 123 0.20 -18.00 1.57
N TYR A 124 -1.07 -18.23 1.94
CA TYR A 124 -1.50 -18.13 3.34
C TYR A 124 -0.75 -19.12 4.24
N LYS A 125 -0.54 -20.35 3.76
CA LYS A 125 0.22 -21.36 4.49
C LYS A 125 1.69 -20.97 4.64
N GLU A 126 2.36 -20.55 3.57
CA GLU A 126 3.79 -20.21 3.59
C GLU A 126 4.11 -18.94 4.38
N MET A 127 3.12 -18.06 4.57
CA MET A 127 3.23 -16.82 5.34
C MET A 127 2.66 -16.93 6.76
N ASP A 128 2.09 -18.09 7.13
CA ASP A 128 1.34 -18.30 8.39
C ASP A 128 0.26 -17.21 8.62
N TRP A 129 -0.49 -16.90 7.56
CA TRP A 129 -1.52 -15.86 7.57
C TRP A 129 -2.89 -16.41 8.01
N ASP A 130 -3.59 -15.64 8.84
CA ASP A 130 -4.97 -15.90 9.25
C ASP A 130 -5.94 -15.81 8.05
N SER A 131 -6.67 -16.90 7.81
CA SER A 131 -7.70 -17.05 6.77
C SER A 131 -8.91 -16.12 6.90
N GLU A 132 -9.13 -15.55 8.09
CA GLU A 132 -10.19 -14.57 8.36
C GLU A 132 -9.75 -13.13 8.07
N CYS A 133 -8.48 -12.95 7.68
CA CYS A 133 -7.93 -11.69 7.23
C CYS A 133 -7.71 -11.65 5.71
N ARG A 134 -7.63 -10.43 5.19
CA ARG A 134 -7.08 -10.11 3.86
C ARG A 134 -5.86 -9.23 4.04
N TYR A 135 -4.92 -9.37 3.11
CA TYR A 135 -3.61 -8.74 3.21
C TYR A 135 -3.43 -7.82 2.02
N LYS A 136 -3.12 -6.56 2.27
CA LYS A 136 -2.74 -5.59 1.25
C LYS A 136 -1.25 -5.36 1.35
N VAL A 137 -0.55 -5.59 0.26
CA VAL A 137 0.91 -5.44 0.18
C VAL A 137 1.23 -4.36 -0.83
N LEU A 138 2.07 -3.40 -0.42
CA LEU A 138 2.57 -2.37 -1.31
C LEU A 138 3.66 -2.94 -2.21
N GLY A 139 3.68 -2.47 -3.45
CA GLY A 139 4.63 -2.89 -4.46
C GLY A 139 5.58 -1.77 -4.86
N TYR A 140 6.68 -2.19 -5.46
CA TYR A 140 7.67 -1.32 -6.08
C TYR A 140 7.66 -1.56 -7.58
N ARG A 141 7.66 -0.47 -8.35
CA ARG A 141 7.91 -0.54 -9.80
C ARG A 141 9.41 -0.50 -10.01
N ILE A 142 9.95 -1.51 -10.69
CA ILE A 142 11.37 -1.58 -11.02
C ILE A 142 11.57 -1.78 -12.51
N THR A 143 12.76 -1.48 -13.00
CA THR A 143 13.21 -1.81 -14.35
C THR A 143 14.29 -2.87 -14.26
N PHE A 144 14.12 -3.98 -14.98
CA PHE A 144 15.09 -5.06 -15.02
C PHE A 144 15.18 -5.56 -16.46
N GLU A 145 16.40 -5.66 -17.00
CA GLU A 145 16.65 -6.10 -18.38
C GLU A 145 15.82 -5.36 -19.46
N GLY A 146 15.53 -4.06 -19.22
CA GLY A 146 14.72 -3.24 -20.12
C GLY A 146 13.21 -3.42 -19.98
N GLU A 147 12.75 -4.32 -19.10
CA GLU A 147 11.35 -4.55 -18.80
C GLU A 147 10.91 -3.85 -17.51
N THR A 148 9.65 -3.44 -17.44
CA THR A 148 9.05 -2.92 -16.20
C THR A 148 8.38 -4.05 -15.43
N LEU A 149 8.75 -4.19 -14.15
CA LEU A 149 8.20 -5.19 -13.24
C LEU A 149 7.56 -4.54 -12.02
N TYR A 150 6.62 -5.25 -11.39
CA TYR A 150 6.20 -4.96 -10.02
C TYR A 150 6.72 -6.02 -9.07
N VAL A 151 7.28 -5.58 -7.94
CA VAL A 151 7.74 -6.45 -6.85
C VAL A 151 6.96 -6.13 -5.58
N PHE A 152 6.35 -7.13 -4.97
CA PHE A 152 5.57 -7.02 -3.74
C PHE A 152 6.27 -7.82 -2.63
N ASP A 153 6.64 -7.14 -1.55
CA ASP A 153 7.29 -7.75 -0.39
C ASP A 153 6.24 -8.16 0.64
N LEU A 154 6.03 -9.47 0.79
CA LEU A 154 4.94 -9.99 1.61
C LEU A 154 5.22 -9.90 3.11
N LEU A 155 6.45 -9.54 3.52
CA LEU A 155 6.81 -9.40 4.93
C LEU A 155 6.21 -8.14 5.57
N VAL A 156 5.76 -7.17 4.76
CA VAL A 156 5.20 -5.89 5.22
C VAL A 156 3.74 -5.72 4.76
N PRO A 157 2.80 -6.57 5.21
CA PRO A 157 1.40 -6.44 4.82
C PRO A 157 0.64 -5.46 5.73
N GLU A 158 -0.27 -4.70 5.13
CA GLU A 158 -1.39 -4.06 5.83
C GLU A 158 -2.53 -5.08 5.94
N ILE A 159 -2.88 -5.47 7.17
CA ILE A 159 -3.81 -6.55 7.49
C ILE A 159 -5.20 -5.98 7.72
N PHE A 160 -6.21 -6.62 7.17
CA PHE A 160 -7.61 -6.24 7.40
C PHE A 160 -8.45 -7.47 7.69
N HIS A 161 -9.32 -7.39 8.68
CA HIS A 161 -10.34 -8.41 8.90
C HIS A 161 -11.32 -8.46 7.72
N GLU A 162 -11.64 -9.67 7.28
CA GLU A 162 -12.65 -9.92 6.24
C GLU A 162 -14.01 -10.17 6.90
N ARG A 163 -15.10 -9.65 6.30
CA ARG A 163 -16.44 -9.94 6.84
C ARG A 163 -16.77 -11.39 6.53
N GLN A 164 -17.04 -12.18 7.57
CA GLN A 164 -17.69 -13.47 7.39
C GLN A 164 -19.06 -13.24 6.74
N LYS A 165 -19.26 -13.78 5.52
CA LYS A 165 -20.61 -13.95 5.01
C LYS A 165 -21.28 -14.97 5.92
N ARG A 166 -22.23 -14.53 6.75
CA ARG A 166 -23.16 -15.45 7.41
C ARG A 166 -23.75 -16.34 6.32
N LYS A 167 -23.55 -17.65 6.41
CA LYS A 167 -24.35 -18.59 5.63
C LYS A 167 -25.80 -18.36 6.04
N GLU A 168 -26.67 -18.04 5.09
CA GLU A 168 -28.11 -18.14 5.29
C GLU A 168 -28.45 -19.63 5.38
N GLU A 169 -28.27 -20.21 6.57
CA GLU A 169 -28.87 -21.49 6.92
C GLU A 169 -30.18 -21.20 7.66
N THR A 170 -31.26 -21.70 7.08
CA THR A 170 -32.65 -21.65 7.52
C THR A 170 -32.87 -22.21 8.95
N VAL A 171 -33.53 -21.40 9.79
CA VAL A 171 -34.40 -21.70 10.95
C VAL A 171 -33.82 -22.45 12.17
N ALA A 172 -33.60 -21.71 13.27
CA ALA A 172 -34.27 -21.86 14.58
C ALA A 172 -33.40 -21.30 15.74
N GLU A 173 -33.98 -20.34 16.48
CA GLU A 173 -33.78 -19.92 17.88
C GLU A 173 -32.36 -19.88 18.53
N GLN A 174 -32.00 -18.67 18.99
CA GLN A 174 -30.83 -18.37 19.84
C GLN A 174 -31.07 -18.83 21.30
N PRO A 175 -30.01 -18.83 22.16
CA PRO A 175 -29.77 -17.59 22.92
C PRO A 175 -28.36 -17.02 22.74
N ALA A 176 -28.31 -15.69 22.88
CA ALA A 176 -27.14 -14.82 22.80
C ALA A 176 -26.15 -15.02 23.96
N ASP A 177 -24.85 -14.96 23.65
CA ASP A 177 -23.83 -14.21 24.41
C ASP A 177 -22.44 -14.44 23.79
N GLN A 178 -22.16 -13.76 22.68
CA GLN A 178 -20.80 -13.34 22.36
C GLN A 178 -20.90 -11.92 21.82
N GLU A 179 -20.45 -10.95 22.60
CA GLU A 179 -20.14 -9.60 22.12
C GLU A 179 -19.04 -9.71 21.06
N THR A 180 -19.41 -10.05 19.83
CA THR A 180 -18.57 -9.75 18.68
C THR A 180 -18.58 -8.23 18.54
N LYS A 181 -17.59 -7.57 19.14
CA LYS A 181 -17.28 -6.17 18.82
C LYS A 181 -17.32 -6.02 17.30
N PRO A 182 -18.00 -5.01 16.75
CA PRO A 182 -18.07 -4.84 15.30
C PRO A 182 -16.65 -4.63 14.78
N VAL A 183 -16.09 -5.66 14.17
CA VAL A 183 -14.75 -5.59 13.60
C VAL A 183 -14.82 -4.62 12.42
N ASP A 184 -14.13 -3.48 12.54
CA ASP A 184 -14.06 -2.50 11.47
C ASP A 184 -13.20 -3.06 10.33
N THR A 185 -13.88 -3.67 9.36
CA THR A 185 -13.24 -4.27 8.20
C THR A 185 -12.57 -3.27 7.26
N ARG A 186 -12.76 -1.96 7.47
CA ARG A 186 -12.10 -0.90 6.68
C ARG A 186 -10.82 -0.39 7.34
N LYS A 187 -10.64 -0.59 8.64
CA LYS A 187 -9.44 -0.19 9.35
C LYS A 187 -8.38 -1.28 9.24
N GLY A 188 -7.32 -0.99 8.49
CA GLY A 188 -6.14 -1.83 8.44
C GLY A 188 -5.34 -1.75 9.74
N PHE A 189 -4.60 -2.79 10.05
CA PHE A 189 -3.59 -2.81 11.11
C PHE A 189 -2.30 -3.41 10.58
N TYR A 190 -1.19 -3.08 11.21
CA TYR A 190 0.13 -3.63 10.90
C TYR A 190 0.55 -4.61 11.99
N PRO A 191 1.51 -5.51 11.71
CA PRO A 191 2.13 -6.31 12.76
C PRO A 191 2.88 -5.43 13.78
N ASP A 192 3.20 -6.01 14.93
CA ASP A 192 3.69 -5.30 16.12
C ASP A 192 5.02 -4.54 15.90
N ASP A 193 5.83 -4.95 14.93
CA ASP A 193 7.09 -4.29 14.54
C ASP A 193 6.88 -2.94 13.83
N ILE A 194 5.66 -2.69 13.36
CA ILE A 194 5.25 -1.45 12.69
C ILE A 194 4.24 -0.71 13.55
N ALA A 195 3.29 -1.42 14.17
CA ALA A 195 2.22 -0.82 14.96
C ALA A 195 2.79 0.01 16.13
N GLY A 196 2.38 1.28 16.21
CA GLY A 196 2.81 2.19 17.28
C GLY A 196 4.19 2.82 17.09
N THR A 197 4.84 2.60 15.94
CA THR A 197 6.11 3.25 15.57
C THR A 197 5.88 4.31 14.48
N PHE A 198 6.69 5.38 14.46
CA PHE A 198 6.73 6.29 13.30
C PHE A 198 7.55 5.69 12.17
N GLY A 199 8.67 5.05 12.50
CA GLY A 199 9.53 4.32 11.57
C GLY A 199 10.91 4.11 12.18
N VAL A 200 11.95 4.23 11.37
CA VAL A 200 13.34 3.96 11.80
C VAL A 200 14.16 5.26 11.87
N PRO A 201 15.18 5.37 12.74
CA PRO A 201 16.10 6.50 12.77
C PRO A 201 16.70 6.79 11.38
N VAL A 202 16.98 8.06 11.08
CA VAL A 202 17.50 8.47 9.76
C VAL A 202 18.82 7.78 9.42
N GLU A 203 19.71 7.60 10.38
CA GLU A 203 21.01 6.96 10.22
C GLU A 203 20.88 5.45 9.94
N GLU A 204 19.82 4.82 10.46
CA GLU A 204 19.49 3.43 10.16
C GLU A 204 18.90 3.31 8.76
N HIS A 205 17.93 4.15 8.42
CA HIS A 205 17.32 4.19 7.10
C HIS A 205 18.36 4.39 5.97
N LEU A 206 19.33 5.29 6.17
CA LEU A 206 20.40 5.53 5.19
C LEU A 206 21.25 4.27 4.98
N ARG A 207 21.65 3.58 6.05
CA ARG A 207 22.43 2.33 5.96
C ARG A 207 21.67 1.22 5.24
N GLU A 208 20.37 1.10 5.49
CA GLU A 208 19.51 0.10 4.81
C GLU A 208 19.30 0.44 3.34
N SER A 209 19.21 1.73 3.01
CA SER A 209 19.07 2.22 1.62
C SER A 209 20.36 2.10 0.81
N GLU A 210 21.51 1.99 1.46
CA GLU A 210 22.84 1.84 0.82
C GLU A 210 23.17 0.39 0.40
N VAL A 211 22.26 -0.57 0.59
CA VAL A 211 22.46 -1.96 0.19
C VAL A 211 22.25 -2.15 -1.32
N ARG A 212 23.40 -2.14 -2.02
CA ARG A 212 23.80 -2.67 -3.35
C ARG A 212 22.75 -3.35 -4.24
#